data_AF-A0A061I9K6-F1
#
_entry.id   AF-A0A061I9K6-F1
#
_cell.length_a   1.000
_cell.length_b   1.000
_cell.length_c   1.000
_cell.angle_alpha   90.00
_cell.angle_beta   90.00
_cell.angle_gamma   90.00
#
_symmetry.space_group_name_H-M   'P 1'
#
loop_
_entity.id
_entity.type
_entity.pdbx_description
1 polymer ?
#
loop_
_entity_poly.entity_id
_entity_poly.type
_entity_poly.pdbx_seq_one_letter_code
_entity_poly.pdbx_strand_id
1 'polypeptide(L)'
;MKLVFQPCTLAYSSKPRVYPGPALTSSVATALWVHNLTPFSSGGSISLKQQASSHSDFQDSQGSPAYLMDALSGPPHPHMRILKNYLRPELMTRLEKRVRRRTLVAMKQLNQEMEAVRFRRAVLLKDTRELQDERAFEEAENKPLLEYLKERNERAQEKYDFLWKDYIQQSQDIKDRRRKLVSTFTSQTANLQKQLAQGRKMKAGLRKKLKDLDPIAQIKETQDREIEALELEKARIIADLPFVDQKAHFQFLKERAALEKQVEELNLLESGEDITRELKKKAKALE
;
A
#
# COMPACT_ATOMS: atom_id res chain seq x y z
N MET A 1 -29.66 -53.66 -1.40
CA MET A 1 -28.48 -52.88 -1.83
C MET A 1 -28.04 -52.01 -0.67
N LYS A 2 -26.95 -52.39 0.01
CA LYS A 2 -26.34 -51.61 1.10
C LYS A 2 -25.21 -50.78 0.49
N LEU A 3 -25.32 -49.45 0.54
CA LEU A 3 -24.20 -48.57 0.27
C LEU A 3 -23.76 -47.98 1.61
N VAL A 4 -22.62 -48.48 2.07
CA VAL A 4 -21.92 -48.06 3.29
C VAL A 4 -21.02 -46.89 2.92
N PHE A 5 -21.07 -45.85 3.74
CA PHE A 5 -20.23 -44.66 3.71
C PHE A 5 -18.76 -45.00 3.96
N GLN A 6 -17.86 -44.32 3.24
CA GLN A 6 -16.48 -44.09 3.68
C GLN A 6 -16.11 -42.62 3.41
N PRO A 7 -15.85 -41.81 4.44
CA PRO A 7 -15.23 -40.50 4.28
C PRO A 7 -13.71 -40.60 4.50
N CYS A 8 -12.93 -40.19 3.48
CA CYS A 8 -11.49 -40.01 3.58
C CYS A 8 -11.17 -38.70 4.31
N THR A 9 -10.63 -38.81 5.51
CA THR A 9 -10.01 -37.71 6.28
C THR A 9 -8.57 -37.53 5.83
N LEU A 10 -8.27 -36.44 5.12
CA LEU A 10 -6.89 -35.97 4.94
C LEU A 10 -6.59 -34.89 5.98
N ALA A 11 -5.85 -35.30 7.01
CA ALA A 11 -5.27 -34.41 8.01
C ALA A 11 -4.03 -33.72 7.42
N TYR A 12 -4.15 -32.47 6.99
CA TYR A 12 -2.99 -31.61 6.73
C TYR A 12 -2.55 -30.93 8.03
N SER A 13 -1.57 -31.55 8.68
CA SER A 13 -0.77 -30.94 9.74
C SER A 13 0.47 -30.32 9.10
N SER A 14 0.57 -28.99 9.12
CA SER A 14 1.87 -28.31 8.96
C SER A 14 1.84 -26.93 9.61
N LYS A 15 2.78 -26.78 10.54
CA LYS A 15 2.96 -25.70 11.50
C LYS A 15 3.31 -24.36 10.80
N PRO A 16 2.94 -23.20 11.37
CA PRO A 16 3.41 -21.92 10.89
C PRO A 16 4.90 -21.73 11.22
N ARG A 17 5.67 -21.33 10.21
CA ARG A 17 7.07 -20.90 10.32
C ARG A 17 7.09 -19.53 11.02
N VAL A 18 7.59 -19.50 12.25
CA VAL A 18 7.85 -18.26 13.00
C VAL A 18 9.12 -17.64 12.43
N TYR A 19 9.01 -16.50 11.75
CA TYR A 19 10.15 -15.64 11.44
C TYR A 19 10.32 -14.62 12.57
N PRO A 20 11.51 -14.49 13.17
CA PRO A 20 11.78 -13.43 14.12
C PRO A 20 11.83 -12.08 13.38
N GLY A 21 10.94 -11.16 13.77
CA GLY A 21 10.96 -9.78 13.28
C GLY A 21 12.16 -9.01 13.84
N PRO A 22 12.77 -8.10 13.08
CA PRO A 22 13.78 -7.21 13.63
C PRO A 22 13.12 -6.14 14.50
N ALA A 23 13.72 -5.96 15.68
CA ALA A 23 13.35 -4.97 16.66
C ALA A 23 13.39 -3.55 16.08
N LEU A 24 12.31 -2.80 16.32
CA LEU A 24 12.24 -1.37 16.10
C LEU A 24 13.20 -0.68 17.08
N THR A 25 14.30 -0.15 16.56
CA THR A 25 15.03 0.93 17.22
C THR A 25 14.85 2.20 16.40
N SER A 26 14.25 3.17 17.08
CA SER A 26 14.13 4.56 16.66
C SER A 26 15.54 5.14 16.48
N SER A 27 15.85 5.58 15.26
CA SER A 27 16.91 6.57 15.06
C SER A 27 16.55 7.43 13.85
N VAL A 28 16.04 8.62 14.15
CA VAL A 28 15.89 9.72 13.21
C VAL A 28 17.30 10.21 12.89
N ALA A 29 17.82 9.81 11.74
CA ALA A 29 19.05 10.35 11.18
C ALA A 29 18.75 10.90 9.79
N THR A 30 18.62 12.22 9.74
CA THR A 30 18.52 13.03 8.53
C THR A 30 19.87 12.95 7.80
N ALA A 31 19.99 12.05 6.83
CA ALA A 31 21.13 12.03 5.91
C ALA A 31 20.78 12.85 4.66
N LEU A 32 21.25 14.10 4.67
CA LEU A 32 21.39 14.94 3.48
C LEU A 32 22.29 14.23 2.47
N TRP A 33 21.69 13.65 1.43
CA TRP A 33 22.43 13.26 0.23
C TRP A 33 22.52 14.46 -0.71
N VAL A 34 23.61 15.21 -0.57
CA VAL A 34 24.13 16.09 -1.61
C VAL A 34 25.28 15.33 -2.26
N HIS A 35 25.03 14.71 -3.41
CA HIS A 35 26.08 14.29 -4.32
C HIS A 35 25.68 14.67 -5.75
N ASN A 36 26.19 15.85 -6.13
CA ASN A 36 26.71 16.22 -7.44
C ASN A 36 26.24 15.37 -8.63
N LEU A 37 25.24 15.90 -9.33
CA LEU A 37 25.06 15.69 -10.76
C LEU A 37 26.29 16.25 -11.47
N THR A 38 27.18 15.36 -11.91
CA THR A 38 28.23 15.71 -12.87
C THR A 38 27.72 15.24 -14.23
N PRO A 39 27.41 16.13 -15.18
CA PRO A 39 27.09 15.69 -16.53
C PRO A 39 28.41 15.36 -17.23
N PHE A 40 28.65 14.06 -17.45
CA PHE A 40 29.68 13.62 -18.39
C PHE A 40 29.23 14.01 -19.80
N SER A 41 29.64 15.22 -20.18
CA SER A 41 29.80 15.66 -21.56
C SER A 41 30.96 14.89 -22.18
N SER A 42 30.66 14.07 -23.20
CA SER A 42 31.53 13.75 -24.35
C SER A 42 31.06 12.44 -24.99
N GLY A 43 30.03 12.55 -25.83
CA GLY A 43 29.74 11.58 -26.88
C GLY A 43 29.51 12.38 -28.15
N GLY A 44 30.55 12.49 -28.98
CA GLY A 44 30.59 13.35 -30.15
C GLY A 44 29.37 13.14 -31.05
N SER A 45 28.47 14.12 -31.02
CA SER A 45 27.42 14.26 -32.02
C SER A 45 28.12 14.68 -33.31
N ILE A 46 28.38 13.71 -34.19
CA ILE A 46 28.82 14.00 -35.55
C ILE A 46 27.58 14.52 -36.29
N SER A 47 27.30 15.80 -36.08
CA SER A 47 26.38 16.55 -36.92
C SER A 47 27.03 16.64 -38.29
N LEU A 48 26.69 15.69 -39.16
CA LEU A 48 26.93 15.80 -40.59
C LEU A 48 26.03 16.93 -41.08
N LYS A 49 26.55 18.17 -41.01
CA LYS A 49 25.98 19.30 -41.72
C LYS A 49 25.89 18.87 -43.18
N GLN A 50 24.67 18.63 -43.65
CA GLN A 50 24.33 18.66 -45.06
C GLN A 50 24.85 19.99 -45.60
N GLN A 51 26.02 19.96 -46.24
CA GLN A 51 26.37 20.96 -47.22
C GLN A 51 25.33 20.81 -48.32
N ALA A 52 24.42 21.77 -48.40
CA ALA A 52 23.62 22.00 -49.58
C ALA A 52 24.60 22.32 -50.71
N SER A 53 25.05 21.28 -51.43
CA SER A 53 25.70 21.46 -52.71
C SER A 53 24.64 21.99 -53.66
N SER A 54 24.84 23.23 -54.10
CA SER A 54 24.06 23.86 -55.16
C SER A 54 23.86 22.87 -56.29
N HIS A 55 22.60 22.48 -56.48
CA HIS A 55 22.09 21.79 -57.64
C HIS A 55 22.34 22.71 -58.84
N SER A 56 23.46 22.52 -59.54
CA SER A 56 23.57 23.02 -60.90
C SER A 56 22.88 21.97 -61.76
N ASP A 57 21.66 22.27 -62.20
CA ASP A 57 20.96 21.54 -63.24
C ASP A 57 21.83 21.52 -64.51
N PHE A 58 22.71 20.54 -64.62
CA PHE A 58 23.34 20.20 -65.89
C PHE A 58 22.35 19.29 -66.60
N GLN A 59 21.45 19.92 -67.35
CA GLN A 59 20.52 19.28 -68.26
C GLN A 59 21.19 18.11 -68.98
N ASP A 60 20.56 16.95 -68.84
CA ASP A 60 20.68 15.82 -69.75
C ASP A 60 20.57 16.30 -71.19
N SER A 61 21.71 16.46 -71.85
CA SER A 61 21.77 16.22 -73.28
C SER A 61 22.01 14.72 -73.44
N GLN A 62 20.92 13.98 -73.67
CA GLN A 62 20.95 12.66 -74.28
C GLN A 62 21.65 12.77 -75.66
N GLY A 63 22.98 12.81 -75.63
CA GLY A 63 23.81 12.60 -76.80
C GLY A 63 23.89 11.10 -77.02
N SER A 64 23.08 10.61 -77.97
CA SER A 64 23.23 9.27 -78.54
C SER A 64 24.71 8.90 -78.74
N PRO A 65 25.15 7.67 -78.39
CA PRO A 65 26.53 7.22 -78.59
C PRO A 65 27.01 7.34 -80.05
N ALA A 66 26.08 7.52 -80.99
CA ALA A 66 26.35 7.68 -82.41
C ALA A 66 27.17 8.94 -82.75
N TYR A 67 27.14 10.00 -81.93
CA TYR A 67 27.85 11.26 -82.25
C TYR A 67 29.33 11.25 -81.89
N LEU A 68 29.83 10.26 -81.13
CA LEU A 68 31.25 10.20 -80.76
C LEU A 68 32.11 9.40 -81.75
N MET A 69 31.50 8.51 -82.54
CA MET A 69 32.22 7.74 -83.57
C MET A 69 32.41 8.50 -84.89
N ASP A 70 31.62 9.56 -85.12
CA ASP A 70 31.71 10.38 -86.34
C ASP A 70 32.86 11.42 -86.30
N ALA A 71 33.53 11.57 -85.16
CA ALA A 71 34.64 12.53 -84.98
C ALA A 71 35.97 12.09 -85.62
N LEU A 72 36.05 10.86 -86.15
CA LEU A 72 37.27 10.33 -86.76
C LEU A 72 37.46 10.73 -88.24
N SER A 73 36.45 11.35 -88.88
CA SER A 73 36.50 11.83 -90.27
C SER A 73 36.24 13.33 -90.42
N GLY A 74 36.53 14.12 -89.37
CA GLY A 74 36.36 15.58 -89.39
C GLY A 74 37.36 16.32 -90.31
N PRO A 75 36.97 17.48 -90.89
CA PRO A 75 37.81 18.28 -91.78
C PRO A 75 39.11 18.75 -91.09
N PRO A 76 40.17 19.10 -91.84
CA PRO A 76 41.50 19.36 -91.29
C PRO A 76 41.43 20.33 -90.11
N HIS A 77 41.96 19.88 -88.95
CA HIS A 77 41.96 20.58 -87.67
C HIS A 77 42.25 22.08 -87.89
N PRO A 78 41.48 23.03 -87.30
CA PRO A 78 41.60 24.47 -87.58
C PRO A 78 43.04 25.01 -87.62
N HIS A 79 43.93 24.45 -86.81
CA HIS A 79 45.35 24.77 -86.75
C HIS A 79 46.15 24.28 -87.96
N MET A 80 45.82 23.13 -88.56
CA MET A 80 46.41 22.65 -89.82
C MET A 80 46.03 23.54 -91.00
N ARG A 81 44.81 24.10 -90.97
CA ARG A 81 44.36 25.08 -91.95
C ARG A 81 45.14 26.39 -91.84
N ILE A 82 45.42 26.85 -90.62
CA ILE A 82 46.28 28.02 -90.35
C ILE A 82 47.71 27.77 -90.85
N LEU A 83 48.31 26.62 -90.50
CA LEU A 83 49.65 26.24 -90.99
C LEU A 83 49.74 26.19 -92.51
N LYS A 84 48.72 25.67 -93.19
CA LYS A 84 48.69 25.58 -94.66
C LYS A 84 48.54 26.96 -95.32
N ASN A 85 47.77 27.86 -94.71
CA ASN A 85 47.49 29.18 -95.27
C ASN A 85 48.66 30.18 -95.08
N TYR A 86 49.32 30.15 -93.92
CA TYR A 86 50.40 31.10 -93.58
C TYR A 86 51.81 30.57 -93.82
N LEU A 87 52.03 29.24 -93.85
CA LEU A 87 53.34 28.61 -94.07
C LEU A 87 53.29 27.67 -95.28
N ARG A 88 53.06 28.24 -96.47
CA ARG A 88 52.89 27.48 -97.74
C ARG A 88 54.16 26.70 -98.10
N PRO A 89 54.12 25.36 -98.17
CA PRO A 89 55.31 24.51 -98.37
C PRO A 89 56.18 24.90 -99.57
N GLU A 90 55.56 25.44 -100.61
CA GLU A 90 56.17 25.76 -101.89
C GLU A 90 57.06 27.02 -101.85
N LEU A 91 56.83 27.93 -100.89
CA LEU A 91 57.49 29.25 -100.82
C LEU A 91 58.36 29.43 -99.55
N MET A 92 58.65 28.36 -98.80
CA MET A 92 59.26 28.49 -97.47
C MET A 92 60.78 28.65 -97.46
N THR A 93 61.29 29.53 -96.60
CA THR A 93 62.72 29.62 -96.26
C THR A 93 63.20 28.45 -95.38
N ARG A 94 64.53 28.27 -95.25
CA ARG A 94 65.12 27.17 -94.43
C ARG A 94 64.70 27.25 -92.95
N LEU A 95 64.55 28.47 -92.42
CA LEU A 95 64.14 28.69 -91.04
C LEU A 95 62.67 28.35 -90.84
N GLU A 96 61.80 28.82 -91.74
CA GLU A 96 60.37 28.51 -91.71
C GLU A 96 60.10 27.00 -91.81
N LYS A 97 60.85 26.27 -92.66
CA LYS A 97 60.77 24.80 -92.75
C LYS A 97 61.10 24.13 -91.40
N ARG A 98 62.08 24.65 -90.66
CA ARG A 98 62.46 24.13 -89.33
C ARG A 98 61.39 24.42 -88.28
N VAL A 99 60.85 25.65 -88.27
CA VAL A 99 59.76 26.05 -87.36
C VAL A 99 58.54 25.16 -87.61
N ARG A 100 58.10 25.00 -88.87
CA ARG A 100 56.97 24.15 -89.24
C ARG A 100 57.13 22.71 -88.78
N ARG A 101 58.32 22.10 -88.93
CA ARG A 101 58.58 20.74 -88.43
C ARG A 101 58.41 20.63 -86.91
N ARG A 102 58.98 21.57 -86.15
CA ARG A 102 58.84 21.61 -84.69
C ARG A 102 57.38 21.82 -84.26
N THR A 103 56.66 22.71 -84.95
CA THR A 103 55.23 22.94 -84.71
C THR A 103 54.41 21.68 -84.97
N LEU A 104 54.66 20.95 -86.06
CA LEU A 104 53.97 19.69 -86.35
C LEU A 104 54.21 18.63 -85.26
N VAL A 105 55.44 18.52 -84.75
CA VAL A 105 55.76 17.60 -83.64
C VAL A 105 55.03 18.01 -82.36
N ALA A 106 55.08 19.29 -81.98
CA ALA A 106 54.40 19.80 -80.79
C ALA A 106 52.88 19.64 -80.88
N MET A 107 52.29 19.85 -82.05
CA MET A 107 50.85 19.62 -82.28
C MET A 107 50.48 18.15 -82.20
N LYS A 108 51.31 17.25 -82.72
CA LYS A 108 51.08 15.80 -82.60
C LYS A 108 51.09 15.38 -81.12
N GLN A 109 52.05 15.89 -80.35
CA GLN A 109 52.15 15.65 -78.91
C GLN A 109 50.92 16.19 -78.16
N LEU A 110 50.53 17.43 -78.44
CA LEU A 110 49.33 18.04 -77.83
C LEU A 110 48.06 17.25 -78.16
N ASN A 111 47.93 16.75 -79.39
CA ASN A 111 46.78 15.94 -79.78
C ASN A 111 46.76 14.60 -79.04
N GLN A 112 47.91 13.96 -78.87
CA GLN A 112 48.03 12.73 -78.06
C GLN A 112 47.65 12.97 -76.59
N GLU A 113 48.11 14.08 -76.01
CA GLU A 113 47.75 14.46 -74.64
C GLU A 113 46.27 14.79 -74.51
N MET A 114 45.68 15.47 -75.49
CA MET A 114 44.25 15.78 -75.53
C MET A 114 43.40 14.51 -75.57
N GLU A 115 43.76 13.54 -76.41
CA GLU A 115 43.08 12.23 -76.46
C GLU A 115 43.26 11.45 -75.16
N ALA A 116 44.45 11.47 -74.55
CA ALA A 116 44.68 10.83 -73.26
C ALA A 116 43.83 11.45 -72.14
N VAL A 117 43.69 12.77 -72.10
CA VAL A 117 42.83 13.48 -71.14
C VAL A 117 41.35 13.18 -71.41
N ARG A 118 40.92 13.15 -72.68
CA ARG A 118 39.55 12.77 -73.05
C ARG A 118 39.22 11.35 -72.60
N PHE A 119 40.12 10.40 -72.84
CA PHE A 119 39.95 9.02 -72.40
C PHE A 119 39.85 8.94 -70.87
N ARG A 120 40.77 9.57 -70.13
CA ARG A 120 40.72 9.61 -68.65
C ARG A 120 39.42 10.22 -68.14
N ARG A 121 38.94 11.31 -68.76
CA ARG A 121 37.66 11.93 -68.40
C ARG A 121 36.49 10.98 -68.63
N ALA A 122 36.49 10.25 -69.74
CA ALA A 122 35.44 9.28 -70.05
C ALA A 122 35.39 8.15 -69.01
N VAL A 123 36.56 7.62 -68.60
CA VAL A 123 36.67 6.62 -67.53
C VAL A 123 36.12 7.17 -66.22
N LEU A 124 36.58 8.35 -65.77
CA LEU A 124 36.09 8.96 -64.53
C LEU A 124 34.58 9.21 -64.52
N LEU A 125 34.01 9.63 -65.65
CA LEU A 125 32.55 9.83 -65.76
C LEU A 125 31.79 8.51 -65.65
N LYS A 126 32.35 7.42 -66.19
CA LYS A 126 31.77 6.08 -66.04
C LYS A 126 31.84 5.61 -64.59
N ASP A 127 33.02 5.67 -63.97
CA ASP A 127 33.22 5.25 -62.58
C ASP A 127 32.34 6.06 -61.62
N THR A 128 32.17 7.37 -61.86
CA THR A 128 31.28 8.21 -61.04
C THR A 128 29.82 7.78 -61.14
N ARG A 129 29.35 7.36 -62.31
CA ARG A 129 27.99 6.84 -62.50
C ARG A 129 27.83 5.49 -61.78
N GLU A 130 28.78 4.59 -61.93
CA GLU A 130 28.75 3.29 -61.25
C GLU A 130 28.72 3.45 -59.72
N LEU A 131 29.54 4.37 -59.16
CA LEU A 131 29.51 4.68 -57.72
C LEU A 131 28.19 5.31 -57.25
N GLN A 132 27.53 6.09 -58.11
CA GLN A 132 26.20 6.65 -57.79
C GLN A 132 25.13 5.55 -57.78
N ASP A 133 25.21 4.62 -58.73
CA ASP A 133 24.31 3.47 -58.79
C ASP A 133 24.52 2.52 -57.61
N GLU A 134 25.77 2.21 -57.24
CA GLU A 134 26.12 1.41 -56.07
C GLU A 134 25.60 2.05 -54.77
N ARG A 135 25.80 3.37 -54.60
CA ARG A 135 25.25 4.09 -53.44
C ARG A 135 23.72 3.97 -53.38
N ALA A 136 23.04 4.20 -54.50
CA ALA A 136 21.59 4.13 -54.55
C ALA A 136 21.08 2.71 -54.22
N PHE A 137 21.81 1.70 -54.68
CA PHE A 137 21.53 0.30 -54.37
C PHE A 137 21.72 -0.02 -52.89
N GLU A 138 22.85 0.37 -52.29
CA GLU A 138 23.11 0.20 -50.85
C GLU A 138 22.06 0.93 -50.00
N GLU A 139 21.67 2.15 -50.39
CA GLU A 139 20.60 2.90 -49.70
C GLU A 139 19.26 2.15 -49.77
N ALA A 140 18.93 1.56 -50.93
CA ALA A 140 17.72 0.77 -51.12
C ALA A 140 17.73 -0.54 -50.33
N GLU A 141 18.86 -1.24 -50.26
CA GLU A 141 19.02 -2.48 -49.48
C GLU A 141 18.99 -2.25 -47.97
N ASN A 142 19.56 -1.13 -47.50
CA ASN A 142 19.61 -0.80 -46.08
C ASN A 142 18.27 -0.25 -45.56
N LYS A 143 17.45 0.35 -46.41
CA LYS A 143 16.14 0.92 -46.06
C LYS A 143 15.23 -0.02 -45.27
N PRO A 144 14.92 -1.26 -45.70
CA PRO A 144 14.04 -2.16 -44.97
C PRO A 144 14.60 -2.54 -43.59
N LEU A 145 15.92 -2.66 -43.44
CA LEU A 145 16.55 -2.92 -42.14
C LEU A 145 16.36 -1.74 -41.19
N LEU A 146 16.54 -0.50 -41.67
CA LEU A 146 16.32 0.70 -40.88
C LEU A 146 14.85 0.85 -40.47
N GLU A 147 13.92 0.58 -41.36
CA GLU A 147 12.48 0.59 -41.07
C GLU A 147 12.12 -0.46 -40.02
N TYR A 148 12.64 -1.69 -40.14
CA TYR A 148 12.45 -2.74 -39.14
C TYR A 148 13.00 -2.35 -37.76
N LEU A 149 14.21 -1.79 -37.71
CA LEU A 149 14.81 -1.34 -36.45
C LEU A 149 14.02 -0.22 -35.81
N LYS A 150 13.52 0.73 -36.62
CA LYS A 150 12.65 1.81 -36.15
C LYS A 150 11.36 1.25 -35.55
N GLU A 151 10.65 0.39 -36.29
CA GLU A 151 9.41 -0.21 -35.82
C GLU A 151 9.62 -1.04 -34.55
N ARG A 152 10.71 -1.82 -34.49
CA ARG A 152 11.06 -2.60 -33.31
C ARG A 152 11.33 -1.71 -32.09
N ASN A 153 12.01 -0.58 -32.28
CA ASN A 153 12.25 0.39 -31.21
C ASN A 153 10.96 1.06 -30.75
N GLU A 154 10.07 1.43 -31.67
CA GLU A 154 8.75 2.02 -31.35
C GLU A 154 7.91 1.04 -30.51
N ARG A 155 7.78 -0.22 -30.95
CA ARG A 155 7.05 -1.24 -30.17
C ARG A 155 7.67 -1.50 -28.80
N ALA A 156 9.00 -1.47 -28.70
CA ALA A 156 9.69 -1.62 -27.42
C ALA A 156 9.38 -0.43 -26.50
N GLN A 157 9.44 0.79 -27.03
CA GLN A 157 9.12 2.02 -26.30
C GLN A 157 7.67 2.00 -25.79
N GLU A 158 6.70 1.66 -26.65
CA GLU A 158 5.30 1.53 -26.26
C GLU A 158 5.10 0.52 -25.13
N LYS A 159 5.80 -0.62 -25.20
CA LYS A 159 5.76 -1.65 -24.15
C LYS A 159 6.33 -1.12 -22.83
N TYR A 160 7.46 -0.41 -22.86
CA TYR A 160 8.04 0.18 -21.66
C TYR A 160 7.15 1.27 -21.08
N ASP A 161 6.60 2.14 -21.91
CA ASP A 161 5.68 3.20 -21.48
C ASP A 161 4.42 2.62 -20.86
N PHE A 162 3.87 1.54 -21.43
CA PHE A 162 2.73 0.82 -20.86
C PHE A 162 3.07 0.23 -19.48
N LEU A 163 4.19 -0.50 -19.37
CA LEU A 163 4.62 -1.10 -18.10
C LEU A 163 4.90 -0.04 -17.04
N TRP A 164 5.49 1.09 -17.43
CA TRP A 164 5.77 2.19 -16.52
C TRP A 164 4.48 2.84 -16.00
N LYS A 165 3.50 3.06 -16.88
CA LYS A 165 2.17 3.57 -16.49
C LYS A 165 1.44 2.61 -15.56
N ASP A 166 1.42 1.32 -15.89
CA ASP A 166 0.81 0.28 -15.04
C ASP A 166 1.47 0.22 -13.66
N TYR A 167 2.81 0.23 -13.60
CA TYR A 167 3.54 0.26 -12.35
C TYR A 167 3.19 1.49 -11.48
N ILE A 168 3.16 2.69 -12.09
CA ILE A 168 2.78 3.92 -11.38
C ILE A 168 1.35 3.80 -10.83
N GLN A 169 0.41 3.30 -11.64
CA GLN A 169 -0.98 3.13 -11.24
C GLN A 169 -1.09 2.13 -10.07
N GLN A 170 -0.45 0.97 -10.15
CA GLN A 170 -0.46 -0.02 -9.08
C GLN A 170 0.16 0.52 -7.78
N SER A 171 1.27 1.23 -7.89
CA SER A 171 1.90 1.90 -6.74
C SER A 171 0.94 2.91 -6.09
N GLN A 172 0.20 3.68 -6.89
CA GLN A 172 -0.77 4.64 -6.39
C GLN A 172 -1.97 3.95 -5.72
N ASP A 173 -2.52 2.91 -6.34
CA ASP A 173 -3.60 2.08 -5.79
C ASP A 173 -3.22 1.48 -4.43
N ILE A 174 -1.99 0.96 -4.30
CA ILE A 174 -1.49 0.41 -3.03
C ILE A 174 -1.41 1.51 -1.97
N LYS A 175 -0.89 2.69 -2.32
CA LYS A 175 -0.82 3.84 -1.39
C LYS A 175 -2.21 4.26 -0.91
N ASP A 176 -3.19 4.31 -1.81
CA ASP A 176 -4.54 4.73 -1.48
C ASP A 176 -5.29 3.68 -0.65
N ARG A 177 -5.12 2.39 -0.98
CA ARG A 177 -5.62 1.27 -0.15
C ARG A 177 -5.02 1.32 1.25
N ARG A 178 -3.71 1.54 1.37
CA ARG A 178 -3.03 1.67 2.67
C ARG A 178 -3.58 2.85 3.47
N ARG A 179 -3.74 4.02 2.83
CA ARG A 179 -4.30 5.20 3.49
C ARG A 179 -5.72 4.94 4.00
N LYS A 180 -6.57 4.34 3.16
CA LYS A 180 -7.94 3.97 3.53
C LYS A 180 -7.96 3.00 4.71
N LEU A 181 -7.14 1.95 4.66
CA LEU A 181 -7.05 0.96 5.73
C LEU A 181 -6.60 1.56 7.05
N VAL A 182 -5.55 2.40 7.03
CA VAL A 182 -5.08 3.11 8.22
C VAL A 182 -6.15 4.03 8.78
N SER A 183 -6.86 4.78 7.94
CA SER A 183 -7.96 5.65 8.37
C SER A 183 -9.10 4.85 9.02
N THR A 184 -9.53 3.74 8.42
CA THR A 184 -10.60 2.90 8.96
C THR A 184 -10.20 2.27 10.28
N PHE A 185 -8.98 1.72 10.36
CA PHE A 185 -8.49 1.05 11.55
C PHE A 185 -8.29 2.04 12.71
N THR A 186 -7.76 3.23 12.42
CA THR A 186 -7.58 4.29 13.43
C THR A 186 -8.93 4.77 13.97
N SER A 187 -9.92 4.98 13.09
CA SER A 187 -11.28 5.36 13.48
C SER A 187 -11.96 4.29 14.35
N GLN A 188 -11.87 3.01 13.93
CA GLN A 188 -12.41 1.88 14.69
C GLN A 188 -11.74 1.75 16.07
N THR A 189 -10.41 1.89 16.12
CA THR A 189 -9.64 1.81 17.36
C THR A 189 -10.03 2.94 18.32
N ALA A 190 -10.17 4.17 17.82
CA ALA A 190 -10.61 5.30 18.63
C ALA A 190 -12.03 5.10 19.19
N ASN A 191 -12.95 4.55 18.39
CA ASN A 191 -14.30 4.22 18.84
C ASN A 191 -14.27 3.14 19.94
N LEU A 192 -13.52 2.05 19.72
CA LEU A 192 -13.36 1.00 20.73
C LEU A 192 -12.74 1.51 22.03
N GLN A 193 -11.72 2.36 21.95
CA GLN A 193 -11.12 2.99 23.12
C GLN A 193 -12.14 3.84 23.89
N LYS A 194 -12.99 4.60 23.18
CA LYS A 194 -14.08 5.38 23.77
C LYS A 194 -15.08 4.46 24.49
N GLN A 195 -15.51 3.37 23.86
CA GLN A 195 -16.42 2.39 24.46
C GLN A 195 -15.81 1.74 25.71
N LEU A 196 -14.53 1.36 25.66
CA LEU A 196 -13.82 0.80 26.82
C LEU A 196 -13.74 1.81 27.97
N ALA A 197 -13.45 3.08 27.69
CA ALA A 197 -13.43 4.13 28.70
C ALA A 197 -14.81 4.33 29.33
N GLN A 198 -15.88 4.34 28.53
CA GLN A 198 -17.26 4.42 29.02
C GLN A 198 -17.63 3.21 29.89
N GLY A 199 -17.26 2.00 29.47
CA GLY A 199 -17.48 0.77 30.23
C GLY A 199 -16.74 0.78 31.57
N ARG A 200 -15.49 1.25 31.61
CA ARG A 200 -14.73 1.43 32.86
C ARG A 200 -15.42 2.42 33.80
N LYS A 201 -15.91 3.55 33.27
CA LYS A 201 -16.66 4.55 34.05
C LYS A 201 -17.95 3.95 34.64
N MET A 202 -18.71 3.21 33.84
CA MET A 202 -19.93 2.54 34.30
C MET A 202 -19.62 1.51 35.40
N LYS A 203 -18.61 0.66 35.19
CA LYS A 203 -18.20 -0.35 36.17
C LYS A 203 -17.74 0.29 37.49
N ALA A 204 -17.00 1.39 37.43
CA ALA A 204 -16.60 2.14 38.62
C ALA A 204 -17.82 2.72 39.35
N GLY A 205 -18.80 3.28 38.61
CA GLY A 205 -20.06 3.77 39.17
C GLY A 205 -20.88 2.68 39.86
N LEU A 206 -21.01 1.50 39.24
CA LEU A 206 -21.70 0.36 39.84
C LEU A 206 -20.99 -0.15 41.10
N ARG A 207 -19.65 -0.26 41.07
CA ARG A 207 -18.88 -0.62 42.26
C ARG A 207 -19.06 0.38 43.40
N LYS A 208 -19.15 1.68 43.09
CA LYS A 208 -19.44 2.70 44.09
C LYS A 208 -20.83 2.48 44.70
N LYS A 209 -21.87 2.35 43.87
CA LYS A 209 -23.23 2.07 44.33
C LYS A 209 -23.33 0.79 45.17
N LEU A 210 -22.59 -0.25 44.81
CA LEU A 210 -22.56 -1.50 45.58
C LEU A 210 -21.98 -1.26 46.98
N LYS A 211 -20.86 -0.54 47.08
CA LYS A 211 -20.28 -0.15 48.38
C LYS A 211 -21.22 0.74 49.20
N ASP A 212 -21.95 1.64 48.53
CA ASP A 212 -22.93 2.51 49.19
C ASP A 212 -24.11 1.71 49.78
N LEU A 213 -24.36 0.48 49.30
CA LEU A 213 -25.38 -0.44 49.83
C LEU A 213 -24.89 -1.31 50.99
N ASP A 214 -23.58 -1.43 51.24
CA ASP A 214 -23.03 -2.26 52.32
C ASP A 214 -23.62 -1.90 53.71
N PRO A 215 -23.77 -0.61 54.09
CA PRO A 215 -24.37 -0.24 55.37
C PRO A 215 -25.85 -0.65 55.48
N ILE A 216 -26.59 -0.58 54.37
CA ILE A 216 -28.01 -0.99 54.34
C ILE A 216 -28.11 -2.50 54.58
N ALA A 217 -27.23 -3.29 53.97
CA ALA A 217 -27.16 -4.73 54.23
C ALA A 217 -26.82 -5.05 55.69
N GLN A 218 -25.87 -4.31 56.29
CA GLN A 218 -25.51 -4.47 57.71
C GLN A 218 -26.67 -4.10 58.66
N ILE A 219 -27.38 -3.01 58.37
CA ILE A 219 -28.57 -2.62 59.15
C ILE A 219 -29.63 -3.72 59.06
N LYS A 220 -29.89 -4.23 57.84
CA LYS A 220 -30.86 -5.31 57.64
C LYS A 220 -30.47 -6.57 58.41
N GLU A 221 -29.21 -6.99 58.34
CA GLU A 221 -28.72 -8.15 59.11
C GLU A 221 -28.87 -7.94 60.63
N THR A 222 -28.65 -6.72 61.11
CA THR A 222 -28.84 -6.39 62.53
C THR A 222 -30.32 -6.44 62.92
N GLN A 223 -31.20 -5.91 62.09
CA GLN A 223 -32.65 -5.97 62.28
C GLN A 223 -33.16 -7.42 62.26
N ASP A 224 -32.67 -8.25 61.34
CA ASP A 224 -33.07 -9.65 61.23
C ASP A 224 -32.70 -10.41 62.53
N ARG A 225 -31.50 -10.19 63.09
CA ARG A 225 -31.11 -10.79 64.39
C ARG A 225 -31.93 -10.29 65.57
N GLU A 226 -32.28 -9.01 65.59
CA GLU A 226 -33.10 -8.43 66.66
C GLU A 226 -34.53 -8.98 66.61
N ILE A 227 -35.09 -9.15 65.42
CA ILE A 227 -36.39 -9.81 65.21
C ILE A 227 -36.34 -11.25 65.75
N GLU A 228 -35.34 -12.04 65.38
CA GLU A 228 -35.17 -13.41 65.88
C GLU A 228 -35.07 -13.46 67.42
N ALA A 229 -34.32 -12.53 68.03
CA ALA A 229 -34.19 -12.45 69.48
C ALA A 229 -35.53 -12.12 70.18
N LEU A 230 -36.28 -11.15 69.63
CA LEU A 230 -37.60 -10.77 70.13
C LEU A 230 -38.63 -11.90 69.97
N GLU A 231 -38.57 -12.65 68.87
CA GLU A 231 -39.42 -13.83 68.66
C GLU A 231 -39.14 -14.92 69.71
N LEU A 232 -37.87 -15.16 70.04
CA LEU A 232 -37.47 -16.10 71.09
C LEU A 232 -37.94 -15.64 72.48
N GLU A 233 -37.77 -14.35 72.81
CA GLU A 233 -38.25 -13.79 74.07
C GLU A 233 -39.77 -13.90 74.18
N LYS A 234 -40.49 -13.57 73.11
CA LYS A 234 -41.94 -13.75 73.04
C LYS A 234 -42.35 -15.20 73.28
N ALA A 235 -41.68 -16.16 72.63
CA ALA A 235 -41.94 -17.58 72.82
C ALA A 235 -41.69 -18.02 74.27
N ARG A 236 -40.63 -17.51 74.91
CA ARG A 236 -40.33 -17.75 76.33
C ARG A 236 -41.40 -17.19 77.25
N ILE A 237 -41.83 -15.94 77.04
CA ILE A 237 -42.90 -15.33 77.85
C ILE A 237 -44.19 -16.14 77.73
N ILE A 238 -44.56 -16.56 76.52
CA ILE A 238 -45.74 -17.39 76.28
C ILE A 238 -45.64 -18.74 77.02
N ALA A 239 -44.44 -19.35 77.07
CA ALA A 239 -44.20 -20.58 77.82
C ALA A 239 -44.25 -20.40 79.34
N ASP A 240 -43.74 -19.27 79.85
CA ASP A 240 -43.67 -18.97 81.30
C ASP A 240 -45.03 -18.48 81.86
N LEU A 241 -45.85 -17.82 81.04
CA LEU A 241 -47.14 -17.23 81.44
C LEU A 241 -48.09 -18.19 82.21
N PRO A 242 -48.36 -19.43 81.75
CA PRO A 242 -49.25 -20.34 82.48
C PRO A 242 -48.71 -20.71 83.87
N PHE A 243 -47.39 -20.78 84.05
CA PHE A 243 -46.79 -21.07 85.36
C PHE A 243 -46.96 -19.90 86.32
N VAL A 244 -46.75 -18.67 85.84
CA VAL A 244 -46.94 -17.45 86.64
C VAL A 244 -48.41 -17.27 87.02
N ASP A 245 -49.32 -17.47 86.06
CA ASP A 245 -50.77 -17.37 86.28
C ASP A 245 -51.27 -18.42 87.28
N GLN A 246 -50.84 -19.68 87.11
CA GLN A 246 -51.17 -20.75 88.06
C GLN A 246 -50.64 -20.44 89.47
N LYS A 247 -49.40 -19.94 89.58
CA LYS A 247 -48.81 -19.56 90.88
C LYS A 247 -49.58 -18.42 91.55
N ALA A 248 -49.95 -17.39 90.79
CA ALA A 248 -50.76 -16.27 91.29
C ALA A 248 -52.16 -16.76 91.73
N HIS A 249 -52.79 -17.64 90.94
CA HIS A 249 -54.07 -18.24 91.28
C HIS A 249 -54.01 -19.05 92.59
N PHE A 250 -52.96 -19.86 92.78
CA PHE A 250 -52.75 -20.58 94.04
C PHE A 250 -52.54 -19.65 95.24
N GLN A 251 -51.79 -18.56 95.08
CA GLN A 251 -51.62 -17.56 96.13
C GLN A 251 -52.95 -16.91 96.50
N PHE A 252 -53.74 -16.50 95.50
CA PHE A 252 -55.09 -15.96 95.71
C PHE A 252 -56.00 -16.94 96.46
N LEU A 253 -56.02 -18.22 96.07
CA LEU A 253 -56.81 -19.24 96.77
C LEU A 253 -56.37 -19.42 98.24
N LYS A 254 -55.07 -19.35 98.51
CA LYS A 254 -54.54 -19.44 99.88
C LYS A 254 -54.95 -18.24 100.73
N GLU A 255 -54.84 -17.04 100.19
CA GLU A 255 -55.28 -15.81 100.85
C GLU A 255 -56.80 -15.81 101.09
N ARG A 256 -57.57 -16.25 100.09
CA ARG A 256 -59.03 -16.41 100.22
C ARG A 256 -59.38 -17.36 101.36
N ALA A 257 -58.73 -18.53 101.44
CA ALA A 257 -58.96 -19.49 102.51
C ALA A 257 -58.55 -18.94 103.89
N ALA A 258 -57.48 -18.15 103.98
CA ALA A 258 -57.08 -17.50 105.23
C ALA A 258 -58.10 -16.44 105.69
N LEU A 259 -58.61 -15.63 104.76
CA LEU A 259 -59.68 -14.67 105.02
C LEU A 259 -60.99 -15.37 105.40
N GLU A 260 -61.33 -16.46 104.72
CA GLU A 260 -62.53 -17.26 105.01
C GLU A 260 -62.47 -17.84 106.43
N LYS A 261 -61.29 -18.33 106.88
CA LYS A 261 -61.05 -18.69 108.28
C LYS A 261 -61.19 -17.53 109.26
N GLN A 262 -60.65 -16.35 108.94
CA GLN A 262 -60.82 -15.17 109.80
C GLN A 262 -62.29 -14.77 109.92
N VAL A 263 -63.07 -14.88 108.84
CA VAL A 263 -64.51 -14.63 108.86
C VAL A 263 -65.25 -15.70 109.66
N GLU A 264 -64.88 -16.98 109.54
CA GLU A 264 -65.43 -18.06 110.39
C GLU A 264 -65.12 -17.84 111.87
N GLU A 265 -63.89 -17.46 112.22
CA GLU A 265 -63.47 -17.13 113.59
C GLU A 265 -64.26 -15.93 114.16
N LEU A 266 -64.46 -14.87 113.36
CA LEU A 266 -65.30 -13.74 113.75
C LEU A 266 -66.77 -14.15 113.92
N ASN A 267 -67.31 -14.98 113.01
CA ASN A 267 -68.67 -15.52 113.11
C ASN A 267 -68.84 -16.39 114.37
N LEU A 268 -67.82 -17.16 114.79
CA LEU A 268 -67.85 -17.94 116.04
C LEU A 268 -67.80 -17.07 117.29
N LEU A 269 -67.08 -15.94 117.25
CA LEU A 269 -67.11 -14.92 118.31
C LEU A 269 -68.49 -14.23 118.38
N GLU A 270 -69.10 -13.95 117.23
CA GLU A 270 -70.40 -13.28 117.13
C GLU A 270 -71.58 -14.22 117.52
N SER A 271 -71.49 -15.52 117.22
CA SER A 271 -72.50 -16.53 117.60
C SER A 271 -72.43 -16.96 119.07
N GLY A 272 -71.39 -16.57 119.81
CA GLY A 272 -71.21 -16.89 121.23
C GLY A 272 -70.89 -18.37 121.52
N GLU A 273 -70.59 -19.17 120.49
CA GLU A 273 -70.51 -20.63 120.62
C GLU A 273 -69.26 -21.10 121.38
N ASP A 274 -68.13 -20.38 121.27
CA ASP A 274 -66.93 -20.65 122.08
C ASP A 274 -67.13 -20.34 123.57
N ILE A 275 -67.90 -19.29 123.89
CA ILE A 275 -68.28 -18.96 125.27
C ILE A 275 -69.15 -20.11 125.84
N THR A 276 -70.05 -20.70 125.04
CA THR A 276 -70.87 -21.83 125.49
C THR A 276 -70.09 -23.15 125.66
N ARG A 277 -69.03 -23.40 124.88
CA ARG A 277 -68.15 -24.57 125.03
C ARG A 277 -67.23 -24.45 126.25
N GLU A 278 -66.66 -23.26 126.50
CA GLU A 278 -65.88 -22.99 127.72
C GLU A 278 -66.75 -23.02 128.98
N LEU A 279 -67.96 -22.44 128.95
CA LEU A 279 -68.92 -22.52 130.05
C LEU A 279 -69.36 -23.96 130.33
N LYS A 280 -69.58 -24.79 129.30
CA LYS A 280 -69.88 -26.23 129.47
C LYS A 280 -68.73 -27.02 130.11
N LYS A 281 -67.47 -26.68 129.82
CA LYS A 281 -66.30 -27.29 130.49
C LYS A 281 -66.17 -26.83 131.94
N LYS A 282 -66.46 -25.56 132.25
CA LYS A 282 -66.46 -25.03 133.62
C LYS A 282 -67.64 -25.56 134.45
N ALA A 283 -68.80 -25.78 133.84
CA ALA A 283 -69.96 -26.40 134.49
C ALA A 283 -69.75 -27.89 134.83
N LYS A 284 -69.02 -28.64 134.00
CA LYS A 284 -68.64 -30.05 134.27
C LYS A 284 -67.53 -30.23 135.31
N ALA A 285 -66.91 -29.16 135.80
CA ALA A 285 -65.91 -29.19 136.86
C ALA A 285 -66.47 -28.77 138.23
N LEU A 286 -67.79 -28.50 138.29
CA LEU A 286 -68.53 -28.07 139.49
C LEU A 286 -69.65 -29.07 139.90
N GLU A 287 -69.71 -30.23 139.23
CA GLU A 287 -70.42 -31.45 139.66
C GLU A 287 -69.39 -32.56 139.91
#